data_AF-A0A5K7S5X5-F1
#
_entry.id   AF-A0A5K7S5X5-F1
#
_cell.length_a   1.000
_cell.length_b   1.000
_cell.length_c   1.000
_cell.angle_alpha   90.00
_cell.angle_beta   90.00
_cell.angle_gamma   90.00
#
_symmetry.space_group_name_H-M   'P 1'
#
loop_
_entity.id
_entity.type
_entity.pdbx_description
1 polymer ?
#
loop_
_entity_poly.entity_id
_entity_poly.type
_entity_poly.pdbx_seq_one_letter_code
_entity_poly.pdbx_strand_id
1 'polypeptide(L)'
;MNPNIPFQTIDWSTIPKTEHKGETGTAFWQTVQLPGLRIRLVEYTAGYVADHWCRNGHIVHCLEGEFVSESEDGNHSYLTSGMTYVVTDELSSHRSVTKNGVKLLIIDGDFLKFQEERLS
;
A
#
# COMPACT_ATOMS: atom_id res chain seq x y z
N MET A 1 -20.01 -8.93 10.61
CA MET A 1 -18.84 -9.83 10.71
C MET A 1 -18.36 -10.08 9.30
N ASN A 2 -17.06 -9.99 9.05
CA ASN A 2 -16.52 -10.35 7.74
C ASN A 2 -16.59 -11.87 7.58
N PRO A 3 -16.98 -12.38 6.39
CA PRO A 3 -17.07 -13.81 6.17
C PRO A 3 -15.67 -14.44 6.21
N ASN A 4 -15.62 -15.73 6.54
CA ASN A 4 -14.36 -16.47 6.64
C ASN A 4 -13.65 -16.53 5.27
N ILE A 5 -12.33 -16.41 5.29
CA ILE A 5 -11.47 -16.57 4.11
C ILE A 5 -10.91 -18.00 4.13
N PRO A 6 -11.25 -18.87 3.16
CA PRO A 6 -10.69 -20.21 3.10
C PRO A 6 -9.20 -20.17 2.72
N PHE A 7 -8.48 -21.24 3.08
CA PHE A 7 -7.11 -21.44 2.63
C PHE A 7 -7.03 -21.41 1.09
N GLN A 8 -6.10 -20.62 0.58
CA GLN A 8 -5.82 -20.49 -0.85
C GLN A 8 -4.40 -19.96 -1.05
N THR A 9 -3.84 -20.19 -2.24
CA THR A 9 -2.56 -19.63 -2.67
C THR A 9 -2.79 -18.61 -3.79
N ILE A 10 -1.98 -17.55 -3.84
CA ILE A 10 -2.03 -16.55 -4.91
C ILE A 10 -0.79 -16.72 -5.79
N ASP A 11 -1.00 -17.14 -7.04
CA ASP A 11 0.04 -17.08 -8.06
C ASP A 11 -0.04 -15.71 -8.76
N TRP A 12 0.79 -14.77 -8.28
CA TRP A 12 0.83 -13.42 -8.84
C TRP A 12 1.17 -13.40 -10.33
N SER A 13 1.87 -14.38 -10.90
CA SER A 13 2.16 -14.37 -12.34
C SER A 13 0.90 -14.45 -13.21
N THR A 14 -0.21 -14.92 -12.65
CA THR A 14 -1.49 -15.07 -13.35
C THR A 14 -2.42 -13.87 -13.20
N ILE A 15 -2.12 -12.94 -12.29
CA ILE A 15 -2.97 -11.78 -12.00
C ILE A 15 -2.59 -10.63 -12.96
N PRO A 16 -3.53 -10.09 -13.77
CA PRO A 16 -3.23 -8.99 -14.68
C PRO A 16 -2.68 -7.75 -13.96
N LYS A 17 -1.67 -7.12 -14.57
CA LYS A 17 -1.17 -5.80 -14.15
C LYS A 17 -2.09 -4.71 -14.71
N THR A 18 -2.53 -3.82 -13.84
CA THR A 18 -3.19 -2.56 -14.20
C THR A 18 -2.21 -1.41 -14.02
N GLU A 19 -2.27 -0.43 -14.91
CA GLU A 19 -1.36 0.71 -14.90
C GLU A 19 -2.01 1.92 -14.23
N HIS A 20 -1.27 2.57 -13.32
CA HIS A 20 -1.69 3.76 -12.58
C HIS A 20 -0.60 4.82 -12.67
N LYS A 21 -0.92 5.99 -13.25
CA LYS A 21 0.05 7.08 -13.39
C LYS A 21 0.25 7.78 -12.05
N GLY A 22 1.50 8.14 -11.76
CA GLY A 22 1.84 9.09 -10.70
C GLY A 22 1.98 10.50 -11.28
N GLU A 23 2.36 11.46 -10.43
CA GLU A 23 2.89 12.76 -10.87
C GLU A 23 4.09 12.55 -11.80
N THR A 24 4.97 11.62 -11.41
CA THR A 24 6.04 11.10 -12.24
C THR A 24 6.08 9.58 -12.13
N GLY A 25 6.65 8.93 -13.15
CA GLY A 25 6.73 7.47 -13.21
C GLY A 25 5.35 6.80 -13.33
N THR A 26 5.30 5.51 -13.01
CA THR A 26 4.09 4.69 -13.12
C THR A 26 4.09 3.60 -12.06
N ALA A 27 2.91 3.26 -11.56
CA ALA A 27 2.68 2.11 -10.69
C ALA A 27 1.94 1.01 -11.45
N PHE A 28 2.40 -0.23 -11.32
CA PHE A 28 1.72 -1.41 -11.84
C PHE A 28 1.15 -2.22 -10.69
N TRP A 29 -0.16 -2.48 -10.74
CA TRP A 29 -0.87 -3.13 -9.65
C TRP A 29 -1.43 -4.46 -10.09
N GLN A 30 -1.22 -5.47 -9.26
CA GLN A 30 -1.91 -6.75 -9.33
C GLN A 30 -2.73 -6.87 -8.06
N THR A 31 -4.04 -7.09 -8.17
CA THR A 31 -4.97 -6.97 -7.04
C THR A 31 -5.76 -8.26 -6.85
N VAL A 32 -5.80 -8.74 -5.61
CA VAL A 32 -6.73 -9.78 -5.16
C VAL A 32 -7.67 -9.15 -4.14
N GLN A 33 -8.98 -9.23 -4.40
CA GLN A 33 -10.02 -8.75 -3.51
C GLN A 33 -10.70 -9.93 -2.82
N LEU A 34 -10.65 -9.95 -1.50
CA LEU A 34 -11.35 -10.87 -0.61
C LEU A 34 -12.36 -10.07 0.24
N PRO A 35 -13.31 -10.73 0.92
CA PRO A 35 -14.24 -10.03 1.79
C PRO A 35 -13.54 -9.29 2.93
N GLY A 36 -13.62 -7.96 2.91
CA GLY A 36 -13.00 -7.08 3.91
C GLY A 36 -11.46 -7.08 3.92
N LEU A 37 -10.82 -7.67 2.90
CA LEU A 37 -9.36 -7.74 2.76
C LEU A 37 -8.99 -7.58 1.28
N ARG A 38 -8.09 -6.64 0.99
CA ARG A 38 -7.48 -6.45 -0.32
C ARG A 38 -5.98 -6.66 -0.19
N ILE A 39 -5.41 -7.43 -1.11
CA ILE A 39 -3.99 -7.69 -1.19
C ILE A 39 -3.52 -7.25 -2.56
N ARG A 40 -2.45 -6.46 -2.61
CA ARG A 40 -1.88 -5.94 -3.85
C ARG A 40 -0.39 -6.19 -3.92
N LEU A 41 0.08 -6.67 -5.06
CA LEU A 41 1.48 -6.59 -5.44
C LEU A 41 1.63 -5.36 -6.32
N VAL A 42 2.49 -4.43 -5.88
CA VAL A 42 2.64 -3.12 -6.51
C VAL A 42 4.09 -2.90 -6.89
N GLU A 43 4.33 -2.50 -8.13
CA GLU A 43 5.65 -2.12 -8.62
C GLU A 43 5.62 -0.64 -9.02
N TYR A 44 6.50 0.16 -8.42
CA TYR A 44 6.75 1.53 -8.82
C TYR A 44 7.98 1.60 -9.71
N THR A 45 7.88 2.33 -10.82
CA THR A 45 9.04 2.59 -11.68
C THR A 45 10.03 3.54 -11.01
N ALA A 46 11.25 3.61 -11.54
CA ALA A 46 12.20 4.66 -11.15
C ALA A 46 11.60 6.06 -11.31
N GLY A 47 11.88 6.93 -10.35
CA GLY A 47 11.33 8.28 -10.29
C GLY A 47 9.82 8.35 -10.06
N TYR A 48 9.18 7.28 -9.57
CA TYR A 48 7.74 7.34 -9.27
C TYR A 48 7.46 8.26 -8.09
N VAL A 49 6.46 9.13 -8.27
CA VAL A 49 5.86 9.97 -7.24
C VAL A 49 4.35 9.77 -7.35
N ALA A 50 3.70 9.31 -6.28
CA ALA A 50 2.24 9.17 -6.29
C ALA A 50 1.56 10.52 -6.57
N ASP A 51 0.39 10.49 -7.21
CA ASP A 51 -0.33 11.69 -7.67
C ASP A 51 -1.30 12.28 -6.63
N HIS A 52 -1.33 11.68 -5.43
CA HIS A 52 -2.20 12.11 -4.35
C HIS A 52 -1.61 11.76 -2.98
N TRP A 53 -2.09 12.48 -1.96
CA TRP A 53 -1.89 12.12 -0.56
C TRP A 53 -2.93 11.09 -0.15
N CYS A 54 -2.46 9.93 0.32
CA CYS A 54 -3.29 8.85 0.79
C CYS A 54 -3.63 9.04 2.26
N ARG A 55 -4.92 8.97 2.59
CA ARG A 55 -5.44 8.93 3.97
C ARG A 55 -5.95 7.56 4.39
N ASN A 56 -5.91 6.59 3.48
CA ASN A 56 -6.40 5.25 3.74
C ASN A 56 -5.37 4.46 4.53
N GLY A 57 -5.86 3.69 5.48
CA GLY A 57 -5.13 2.70 6.23
C GLY A 57 -4.66 1.57 5.32
N HIS A 58 -3.39 1.21 5.48
CA HIS A 58 -2.81 0.05 4.83
C HIS A 58 -1.54 -0.41 5.55
N ILE A 59 -1.17 -1.66 5.29
CA ILE A 59 0.12 -2.25 5.63
C ILE A 59 0.92 -2.27 4.33
N VAL A 60 2.07 -1.62 4.30
CA VAL A 60 3.01 -1.68 3.17
C VAL A 60 4.26 -2.39 3.62
N HIS A 61 4.57 -3.49 2.96
CA HIS A 61 5.82 -4.22 3.13
C HIS A 61 6.69 -4.06 1.88
N CYS A 62 7.94 -3.63 2.06
CA CYS A 62 8.89 -3.52 0.96
C CYS A 62 9.50 -4.88 0.65
N LEU A 63 9.20 -5.42 -0.52
CA LEU A 63 9.74 -6.70 -0.98
C LEU A 63 11.14 -6.52 -1.59
N GLU A 64 11.28 -5.52 -2.46
CA GLU A 64 12.51 -5.25 -3.21
C GLU A 64 12.68 -3.74 -3.43
N GLY A 65 13.91 -3.23 -3.35
CA GLY A 65 14.22 -1.83 -3.59
C GLY A 65 14.01 -0.95 -2.35
N GLU A 66 13.67 0.30 -2.59
CA GLU A 66 13.48 1.30 -1.54
C GLU A 66 12.51 2.40 -1.96
N PHE A 67 11.84 2.97 -0.97
CA PHE A 67 10.96 4.11 -1.16
C PHE A 67 10.91 4.98 0.09
N VAL A 68 10.40 6.19 -0.09
CA VAL A 68 10.12 7.15 0.96
C VAL A 68 8.61 7.30 1.06
N SER A 69 8.07 7.17 2.27
CA SER A 69 6.74 7.65 2.61
C SER A 69 6.89 9.07 3.12
N GLU A 70 6.53 10.04 2.27
CA GLU A 70 6.40 11.45 2.64
C GLU A 70 5.08 11.62 3.39
N SER A 71 5.08 12.40 4.46
CA SER A 71 3.88 12.84 5.15
C SER A 71 3.62 14.31 4.82
N GLU A 72 2.35 14.70 4.75
CA GLU A 72 1.94 16.06 4.37
C GLU A 72 2.45 17.13 5.37
N ASP A 73 2.75 16.72 6.60
CA ASP A 73 3.38 17.55 7.64
C ASP A 73 4.90 17.74 7.47
N GLY A 74 5.49 17.15 6.43
CA GLY A 74 6.92 17.25 6.09
C GLY A 74 7.80 16.14 6.68
N ASN A 75 7.23 15.18 7.41
CA ASN A 75 7.98 14.02 7.89
C ASN A 75 8.28 13.03 6.75
N HIS A 76 9.43 12.35 6.82
CA HIS A 76 9.85 11.38 5.81
C HIS A 76 10.26 10.07 6.48
N SER A 77 9.64 8.97 6.06
CA SER A 77 10.01 7.62 6.50
C SER A 77 10.64 6.86 5.35
N TYR A 78 11.90 6.44 5.52
CA TYR A 78 12.63 5.65 4.54
C TYR A 78 12.40 4.16 4.79
N LEU A 79 12.04 3.42 3.73
CA LEU A 79 11.81 1.98 3.79
C LEU A 79 12.64 1.26 2.73
N THR A 80 13.37 0.24 3.17
CA THR A 80 14.14 -0.68 2.31
C THR A 80 13.55 -2.08 2.38
N SER A 81 14.01 -2.99 1.50
CA SER A 81 13.57 -4.39 1.48
C SER A 81 13.53 -5.02 2.88
N GLY A 82 12.41 -5.65 3.21
CA GLY A 82 12.15 -6.28 4.51
C GLY A 82 11.47 -5.38 5.54
N MET A 83 11.38 -4.06 5.30
CA MET A 83 10.69 -3.14 6.20
C MET A 83 9.18 -3.08 5.93
N THR A 84 8.42 -2.75 6.97
CA THR A 84 6.97 -2.59 6.92
C THR A 84 6.56 -1.33 7.66
N TYR A 85 5.59 -0.60 7.13
CA TYR A 85 4.80 0.32 7.94
C TYR A 85 3.32 -0.11 7.95
N VAL A 86 2.62 0.34 8.99
CA VAL A 86 1.20 0.07 9.23
C VAL A 86 0.53 1.37 9.61
N VAL A 87 -0.62 1.67 9.01
CA VAL A 87 -1.41 2.84 9.35
C VAL A 87 -2.90 2.54 9.29
N THR A 88 -3.65 3.12 10.23
CA THR A 88 -5.13 3.09 10.27
C THR A 88 -5.67 4.21 9.37
N ASP A 89 -6.88 4.06 8.85
CA ASP A 89 -7.57 5.13 8.12
C ASP A 89 -7.49 6.46 8.91
N GLU A 90 -7.33 7.57 8.18
CA GLU A 90 -7.37 8.95 8.67
C GLU A 90 -6.26 9.39 9.63
N LEU A 91 -5.40 8.48 10.10
CA LEU A 91 -4.31 8.82 11.05
C LEU A 91 -3.04 9.37 10.41
N SER A 92 -2.95 9.35 9.08
CA SER A 92 -1.83 9.91 8.33
C SER A 92 -2.29 10.35 6.94
N SER A 93 -1.71 11.44 6.44
CA SER A 93 -1.79 11.87 5.04
C SER A 93 -0.41 11.70 4.44
N HIS A 94 -0.21 10.69 3.60
CA HIS A 94 1.12 10.31 3.13
C HIS A 94 1.17 9.92 1.65
N ARG A 95 2.36 9.97 1.07
CA ARG A 95 2.59 9.75 -0.35
C ARG A 95 3.88 8.97 -0.57
N SER A 96 3.85 8.04 -1.52
CA SER A 96 5.03 7.23 -1.86
C SER A 96 5.86 7.89 -2.94
N VAL A 97 7.18 7.92 -2.71
CA VAL A 97 8.19 8.37 -3.66
C VAL A 97 9.31 7.35 -3.75
N THR A 98 9.79 7.04 -4.94
CA THR A 98 10.99 6.21 -5.12
C THR A 98 11.89 6.74 -6.22
N LYS A 99 13.20 6.71 -5.96
CA LYS A 99 14.21 7.10 -6.93
C LYS A 99 14.49 5.98 -7.93
N ASN A 100 14.69 4.76 -7.44
CA ASN A 100 15.19 3.63 -8.22
C ASN A 100 14.09 2.64 -8.63
N GLY A 101 12.88 2.81 -8.12
CA GLY A 101 11.80 1.84 -8.23
C GLY A 101 11.74 0.96 -6.99
N VAL A 102 10.56 0.36 -6.76
CA VAL A 102 10.32 -0.51 -5.59
C VAL A 102 9.23 -1.52 -5.91
N LYS A 103 9.31 -2.69 -5.27
CA LYS A 103 8.25 -3.69 -5.26
C LYS A 103 7.69 -3.82 -3.86
N LEU A 104 6.38 -3.71 -3.75
CA LEU A 104 5.65 -3.63 -2.49
C LEU A 104 4.56 -4.70 -2.43
N LEU A 105 4.36 -5.25 -1.24
CA LEU A 105 3.11 -5.91 -0.88
C LEU A 105 2.27 -4.92 -0.06
N ILE A 106 1.09 -4.58 -0.56
CA ILE A 106 0.17 -3.68 0.12
C ILE A 106 -1.06 -4.46 0.54
N ILE A 107 -1.40 -4.40 1.82
CA ILE A 107 -2.56 -5.06 2.40
C ILE A 107 -3.44 -3.99 3.04
N ASP A 108 -4.70 -3.95 2.67
CA ASP A 108 -5.68 -3.03 3.23
C ASP A 108 -7.04 -3.70 3.39
N GLY A 109 -7.94 -3.13 4.20
CA GLY A 109 -9.21 -3.77 4.49
C GLY A 109 -9.96 -3.16 5.67
N ASP A 110 -11.13 -3.72 5.97
CA ASP A 110 -12.04 -3.16 6.98
C ASP A 110 -11.45 -3.14 8.40
N PHE A 111 -10.44 -3.97 8.66
CA PHE A 111 -9.75 -4.02 9.95
C PHE A 111 -8.87 -2.80 10.23
N LEU A 112 -8.62 -1.95 9.22
CA LEU A 112 -7.88 -0.69 9.36
C LEU A 112 -8.80 0.53 9.43
N LYS A 113 -10.13 0.34 9.41
CA LYS A 113 -11.08 1.44 9.56
C LYS A 113 -10.87 2.13 10.90
N PHE A 114 -10.81 3.45 10.87
CA PHE A 114 -10.75 4.25 12.07
C PHE A 114 -11.97 3.93 12.94
N GLN A 115 -11.71 3.54 14.18
CA GLN A 115 -12.74 3.41 15.19
C GLN A 115 -12.49 4.54 16.18
N GLU A 116 -13.30 5.58 16.11
CA GLU A 116 -13.38 6.54 17.20
C GLU A 116 -13.79 5.72 18.43
N GLU A 117 -12.97 5.72 19.48
CA GLU A 117 -13.23 4.96 20.69
C GLU A 117 -14.69 5.16 21.07
N ARG A 118 -15.49 4.09 20.96
CA ARG A 118 -16.79 4.07 21.61
C ARG A 118 -16.45 4.15 23.09
N LEU A 119 -16.47 5.36 23.64
CA LEU A 119 -16.61 5.59 25.06
C LEU A 119 -17.84 4.79 25.50
N SER A 120 -17.60 3.59 26.02
CA SER A 120 -18.58 2.79 26.74
C SER A 120 -18.23 2.86 28.21
#